data_AF-A0A9P7KF81-F1
#
_entry.id   AF-A0A9P7KF81-F1
#
_cell.length_a   1.000
_cell.length_b   1.000
_cell.length_c   1.000
_cell.angle_alpha   90.00
_cell.angle_beta   90.00
_cell.angle_gamma   90.00
#
_symmetry.space_group_name_H-M   'P 1'
#
loop_
_entity.id
_entity.type
_entity.pdbx_description
1 polymer ?
#
loop_
_entity_poly.entity_id
_entity_poly.type
_entity_poly.pdbx_seq_one_letter_code
_entity_poly.pdbx_strand_id
1 'polypeptide(L)'
;MFSALRACVRPSLWAPAFSRNAPPTPIISFLQQSRSFHPTPSSWATMNQAMKRKKPQKIIKSKSPLLNGAPQRKGVCSQIFIAKPKKPNSAKRKVARVKLTTGKTLQAYIQGEGHNLQEHSVVLIRGGRAQDLPGVGYKIVRGAMDFGGVVNRATARSRYGAKKPKK
;
A
#
# COMPACT_ATOMS: atom_id res chain seq x y z
N MET A 1 51.82 18.33 -38.49
CA MET A 1 52.71 17.19 -38.80
C MET A 1 52.90 16.38 -37.53
N PHE A 2 53.04 15.06 -37.65
CA PHE A 2 53.00 14.02 -36.60
C PHE A 2 51.60 13.48 -36.26
N SER A 3 51.14 12.49 -37.03
CA SER A 3 50.26 11.44 -36.53
C SER A 3 50.93 10.10 -36.89
N ALA A 4 51.45 9.43 -35.85
CA ALA A 4 52.17 8.18 -35.97
C ALA A 4 51.23 6.97 -36.03
N LEU A 5 51.65 6.01 -36.83
CA LEU A 5 51.08 4.68 -37.05
C LEU A 5 50.84 3.89 -35.75
N ARG A 6 49.75 3.13 -35.71
CA ARG A 6 49.72 1.80 -35.08
C ARG A 6 48.81 0.86 -35.86
N ALA A 7 49.45 -0.02 -36.62
CA ALA A 7 48.88 -1.26 -37.13
C ALA A 7 48.92 -2.32 -36.01
N CYS A 8 47.90 -3.18 -35.91
CA CYS A 8 48.03 -4.54 -35.38
C CYS A 8 46.86 -5.41 -35.89
N VAL A 9 47.26 -6.26 -36.84
CA VAL A 9 46.66 -7.46 -37.42
C VAL A 9 45.83 -8.30 -36.43
N ARG A 10 44.62 -8.72 -36.85
CA ARG A 10 43.83 -9.79 -36.21
C ARG A 10 44.31 -11.15 -36.71
N PRO A 11 44.66 -12.13 -35.84
CA PRO A 11 44.88 -13.51 -36.26
C PRO A 11 43.56 -14.27 -36.37
N SER A 12 43.40 -14.99 -37.48
CA SER A 12 42.45 -16.06 -37.70
C SER A 12 42.82 -17.28 -36.85
N LEU A 13 41.88 -17.79 -36.06
CA LEU A 13 42.02 -19.09 -35.40
C LEU A 13 41.10 -20.09 -36.08
N TRP A 14 41.77 -20.94 -36.84
CA TRP A 14 41.33 -22.20 -37.42
C TRP A 14 41.04 -23.19 -36.28
N ALA A 15 39.85 -23.78 -36.25
CA ALA A 15 39.52 -24.89 -35.36
C ALA A 15 39.38 -26.18 -36.17
N PRO A 16 39.89 -27.33 -35.69
CA PRO A 16 39.96 -28.57 -36.45
C PRO A 16 38.61 -29.31 -36.49
N ALA A 17 38.34 -29.95 -37.62
CA ALA A 17 37.22 -30.87 -37.81
C ALA A 17 37.47 -32.16 -37.03
N PHE A 18 36.72 -32.36 -35.93
CA PHE A 18 36.68 -33.65 -35.23
C PHE A 18 35.65 -34.57 -35.89
N SER A 19 36.15 -35.49 -36.69
CA SER A 19 35.43 -36.68 -37.15
C SER A 19 34.97 -37.51 -35.94
N ARG A 20 33.67 -37.84 -35.89
CA ARG A 20 33.13 -38.85 -34.98
C ARG A 20 32.35 -39.88 -35.79
N ASN A 21 32.95 -41.06 -35.93
CA ASN A 21 32.26 -42.26 -36.36
C ASN A 21 31.20 -42.63 -35.30
N ALA A 22 29.94 -42.80 -35.71
CA ALA A 22 28.86 -43.28 -34.85
C ALA A 22 28.74 -44.80 -34.95
N PRO A 23 28.64 -45.55 -33.83
CA PRO A 23 28.29 -46.97 -33.88
C PRO A 23 26.76 -47.16 -34.06
N PRO A 24 26.30 -48.20 -34.77
CA PRO A 24 24.88 -48.51 -34.87
C PRO A 24 24.40 -49.17 -33.57
N THR A 25 23.48 -48.51 -32.84
CA THR A 25 22.83 -49.10 -31.66
C THR A 25 21.69 -50.04 -32.09
N PRO A 26 21.55 -51.23 -31.48
CA PRO A 26 20.45 -52.15 -31.78
C PRO A 26 19.12 -51.56 -31.31
N ILE A 27 18.08 -51.82 -32.11
CA ILE A 27 16.68 -51.47 -31.86
C ILE A 27 16.24 -52.22 -30.60
N ILE A 28 16.38 -51.57 -29.44
CA ILE A 28 15.72 -52.01 -28.20
C ILE A 28 14.25 -51.62 -28.37
N SER A 29 13.41 -52.63 -28.53
CA SER A 29 11.96 -52.56 -28.44
C SER A 29 11.60 -51.83 -27.14
N PHE A 30 11.24 -50.56 -27.29
CA PHE A 30 10.65 -49.74 -26.25
C PHE A 30 9.31 -50.40 -25.88
N LEU A 31 9.33 -51.31 -24.91
CA LEU A 31 8.14 -51.70 -24.18
C LEU A 31 7.48 -50.40 -23.73
N GLN A 32 6.31 -50.11 -24.29
CA GLN A 32 5.45 -49.02 -23.89
C GLN A 32 5.17 -49.16 -22.40
N GLN A 33 5.96 -48.50 -21.59
CA GLN A 33 5.59 -48.20 -20.23
C GLN A 33 4.41 -47.24 -20.36
N SER A 34 3.21 -47.75 -20.14
CA SER A 34 1.97 -46.99 -20.08
C SER A 34 2.12 -45.89 -19.04
N ARG A 35 2.59 -44.72 -19.48
CA ARG A 35 2.46 -43.49 -18.71
C ARG A 35 0.97 -43.26 -18.59
N SER A 36 0.46 -43.45 -17.39
CA SER A 36 -0.92 -43.15 -17.05
C SER A 36 -1.22 -41.72 -17.48
N PHE A 37 -2.04 -41.58 -18.52
CA PHE A 37 -2.64 -40.32 -18.95
C PHE A 37 -3.55 -39.84 -17.82
N HIS A 38 -3.01 -39.11 -16.84
CA HIS A 38 -3.82 -38.34 -15.90
C HIS A 38 -3.80 -36.88 -16.36
N PRO A 39 -4.90 -36.35 -16.93
CA PRO A 39 -4.93 -35.05 -17.60
C PRO A 39 -5.05 -33.86 -16.64
N THR A 40 -4.93 -34.05 -15.32
CA THR A 40 -5.04 -32.94 -14.38
C THR A 40 -3.66 -32.37 -14.07
N PRO A 41 -3.41 -31.08 -14.36
CA PRO A 41 -2.17 -30.44 -13.93
C PRO A 41 -2.06 -30.54 -12.41
N SER A 42 -0.84 -30.73 -11.90
CA SER A 42 -0.60 -30.86 -10.47
C SER A 42 -1.17 -29.64 -9.74
N SER A 43 -2.23 -29.86 -8.97
CA SER A 43 -2.64 -28.95 -7.91
C SER A 43 -1.40 -28.54 -7.10
N TRP A 44 -1.21 -27.24 -6.86
CA TRP A 44 -0.09 -26.66 -6.09
C TRP A 44 0.11 -27.28 -4.69
N ALA A 45 -0.83 -28.11 -4.22
CA ALA A 45 -0.67 -28.98 -3.07
C ALA A 45 -1.22 -30.38 -3.35
N THR A 46 -0.57 -31.42 -2.84
CA THR A 46 -1.10 -32.79 -2.88
C THR A 46 -2.28 -32.95 -1.93
N MET A 47 -3.17 -33.92 -2.19
CA MET A 47 -4.33 -34.21 -1.32
C MET A 47 -3.89 -34.49 0.12
N ASN A 48 -2.81 -35.24 0.30
CA ASN A 48 -2.22 -35.52 1.61
C ASN A 48 -1.68 -34.25 2.30
N GLN A 49 -1.13 -33.29 1.56
CA GLN A 49 -0.70 -32.00 2.11
C GLN A 49 -1.89 -31.14 2.54
N ALA A 50 -2.98 -31.14 1.77
CA ALA A 50 -4.21 -30.43 2.11
C ALA A 50 -4.93 -31.04 3.32
N MET A 51 -4.89 -32.36 3.49
CA MET A 51 -5.44 -33.04 4.66
C MET A 51 -4.58 -32.83 5.91
N LYS A 52 -3.24 -32.83 5.78
CA LYS A 52 -2.32 -32.64 6.92
C LYS A 52 -2.19 -31.19 7.38
N ARG A 53 -2.39 -30.21 6.50
CA ARG A 53 -2.19 -28.77 6.81
C ARG A 53 -3.53 -28.04 6.86
N LYS A 54 -3.81 -27.35 7.98
CA LYS A 54 -4.91 -26.38 8.02
C LYS A 54 -4.65 -25.26 6.99
N LYS A 55 -5.67 -24.90 6.21
CA LYS A 55 -5.59 -23.75 5.29
C LYS A 55 -5.26 -22.48 6.10
N PRO A 56 -4.25 -21.69 5.70
CA PRO A 56 -3.96 -20.44 6.39
C PRO A 56 -5.16 -19.50 6.28
N GLN A 57 -5.66 -19.04 7.43
CA GLN A 57 -6.74 -18.08 7.47
C GLN A 57 -6.22 -16.69 7.11
N LYS A 58 -6.91 -15.99 6.21
CA LYS A 58 -6.54 -14.64 5.82
C LYS A 58 -6.87 -13.66 6.95
N ILE A 59 -5.84 -13.15 7.63
CA ILE A 59 -6.00 -12.14 8.68
C ILE A 59 -6.38 -10.80 8.03
N ILE A 60 -7.58 -10.30 8.28
CA ILE A 60 -8.05 -8.99 7.82
C ILE A 60 -7.62 -7.93 8.84
N LYS A 61 -6.78 -6.98 8.40
CA LYS A 61 -6.38 -5.84 9.24
C LYS A 61 -7.43 -4.73 9.16
N SER A 62 -7.73 -4.10 10.29
CA SER A 62 -8.59 -2.92 10.32
C SER A 62 -7.98 -1.77 9.51
N LYS A 63 -8.84 -0.99 8.84
CA LYS A 63 -8.45 0.25 8.14
C LYS A 63 -8.01 1.36 9.11
N SER A 64 -8.35 1.23 10.39
CA SER A 64 -8.08 2.22 11.45
C SER A 64 -7.51 1.54 12.69
N PRO A 65 -6.29 0.96 12.61
CA PRO A 65 -5.73 0.14 13.68
C PRO A 65 -5.43 0.91 14.98
N LEU A 66 -5.20 2.23 14.91
CA LEU A 66 -4.81 3.04 16.07
C LEU A 66 -5.97 3.35 17.02
N LEU A 67 -7.22 3.13 16.58
CA LEU A 67 -8.39 3.30 17.44
C LEU A 67 -8.61 2.10 18.38
N ASN A 68 -7.90 0.98 18.17
CA ASN A 68 -8.03 -0.27 18.94
C ASN A 68 -9.50 -0.70 19.11
N GLY A 69 -10.27 -0.75 18.02
CA GLY A 69 -11.68 -1.15 18.03
C GLY A 69 -12.68 -0.08 18.46
N ALA A 70 -12.24 1.03 19.07
CA ALA A 70 -13.12 2.14 19.43
C ALA A 70 -13.62 2.88 18.17
N PRO A 71 -14.87 3.38 18.16
CA PRO A 71 -15.38 4.16 17.02
C PRO A 71 -14.68 5.52 16.90
N GLN A 72 -14.35 6.12 18.05
CA GLN A 72 -13.75 7.44 18.16
C GLN A 72 -12.78 7.47 19.35
N ARG A 73 -11.77 8.34 19.31
CA ARG A 73 -10.80 8.46 20.40
C ARG A 73 -10.33 9.90 20.57
N LYS A 74 -10.19 10.32 21.82
CA LYS A 74 -9.66 11.63 22.20
C LYS A 74 -8.16 11.70 21.91
N GLY A 75 -7.69 12.88 21.55
CA GLY A 75 -6.26 13.16 21.38
C GLY A 75 -5.97 14.65 21.47
N VAL A 76 -4.67 14.98 21.52
CA VAL A 76 -4.16 16.34 21.60
C VAL A 76 -3.32 16.62 20.35
N CYS A 77 -3.60 17.73 19.67
CA CYS A 77 -2.83 18.17 18.51
C CYS A 77 -1.41 18.51 18.93
N SER A 78 -0.42 17.89 18.29
CA SER A 78 1.00 18.22 18.48
C SER A 78 1.47 19.30 17.53
N GLN A 79 1.02 19.25 16.27
CA GLN A 79 1.33 20.27 15.26
C GLN A 79 0.27 20.24 14.17
N ILE A 80 0.00 21.40 13.57
CA ILE A 80 -0.87 21.56 12.42
C ILE A 80 -0.05 22.04 11.24
N PHE A 81 -0.16 21.36 10.10
CA PHE A 81 0.60 21.69 8.90
C PHE A 81 -0.21 21.40 7.64
N ILE A 82 0.35 21.86 6.50
CA ILE A 82 -0.26 21.70 5.19
C ILE A 82 0.53 20.62 4.42
N ALA A 83 -0.19 19.64 3.88
CA ALA A 83 0.37 18.58 3.05
C ALA A 83 -0.11 18.71 1.59
N LYS A 84 0.78 18.46 0.64
CA LYS A 84 0.43 18.34 -0.78
C LYS A 84 -0.10 16.92 -1.06
N PRO A 85 -1.17 16.77 -1.86
CA PRO A 85 -1.71 15.46 -2.24
C PRO A 85 -0.78 14.71 -3.20
N LYS A 86 -1.03 13.41 -3.37
CA LYS A 86 -0.44 12.62 -4.45
C LYS A 86 -0.97 13.10 -5.81
N LYS A 87 -0.14 13.01 -6.86
CA LYS A 87 -0.55 13.15 -8.26
C LYS A 87 -1.70 12.16 -8.54
N PRO A 88 -2.78 12.51 -9.27
CA PRO A 88 -2.99 13.63 -10.20
C PRO A 88 -3.48 14.94 -9.55
N ASN A 89 -3.81 14.92 -8.27
CA ASN A 89 -4.48 16.04 -7.62
C ASN A 89 -3.46 17.13 -7.21
N SER A 90 -3.92 18.37 -7.12
CA SER A 90 -3.15 19.50 -6.58
C SER A 90 -4.02 20.30 -5.61
N ALA A 91 -3.52 20.54 -4.39
CA ALA A 91 -4.19 21.32 -3.36
C ALA A 91 -3.27 21.54 -2.16
N LYS A 92 -3.66 22.45 -1.27
CA LYS A 92 -3.12 22.58 0.09
C LYS A 92 -4.06 21.88 1.08
N ARG A 93 -3.74 20.67 1.52
CA ARG A 93 -4.58 19.90 2.46
C ARG A 93 -4.16 20.19 3.90
N LYS A 94 -5.10 20.56 4.76
CA LYS A 94 -4.85 20.85 6.17
C LYS A 94 -4.86 19.55 6.99
N VAL A 95 -3.77 19.28 7.71
CA VAL A 95 -3.55 18.04 8.47
C VAL A 95 -3.04 18.38 9.86
N ALA A 96 -3.44 17.60 10.86
CA ALA A 96 -2.89 17.67 12.21
C ALA A 96 -2.16 16.37 12.56
N ARG A 97 -1.01 16.47 13.22
CA ARG A 97 -0.44 15.37 13.99
C ARG A 97 -1.06 15.39 15.37
N VAL A 98 -1.59 14.26 15.80
CA VAL A 98 -2.35 14.13 17.03
C VAL A 98 -1.79 12.97 17.85
N LYS A 99 -1.53 13.22 19.13
CA LYS A 99 -1.20 12.20 20.12
C LYS A 99 -2.49 11.72 20.76
N LEU A 100 -2.85 10.46 20.54
CA LEU A 100 -4.03 9.85 21.15
C LEU A 100 -3.84 9.66 22.65
N THR A 101 -4.94 9.50 23.38
CA THR A 101 -4.91 9.07 24.79
C THR A 101 -4.19 7.73 24.99
N THR A 102 -4.16 6.86 23.97
CA THR A 102 -3.39 5.60 23.97
C THR A 102 -1.87 5.82 23.86
N GLY A 103 -1.38 7.06 23.76
CA GLY A 103 0.03 7.41 23.58
C GLY A 103 0.54 7.33 22.14
N LYS A 104 -0.19 6.67 21.23
CA LYS A 104 0.16 6.58 19.80
C LYS A 104 -0.08 7.90 19.07
N THR A 105 0.87 8.29 18.22
CA THR A 105 0.76 9.48 17.37
C THR A 105 0.24 9.11 16.00
N LEU A 106 -0.65 9.94 15.44
CA LEU A 106 -1.21 9.75 14.10
C LEU A 106 -1.36 11.07 13.34
N GLN A 107 -1.61 10.96 12.04
CA GLN A 107 -1.98 12.10 11.20
C GLN A 107 -3.48 12.05 10.88
N ALA A 108 -4.18 13.14 11.18
CA ALA A 108 -5.61 13.29 10.96
C ALA A 108 -5.92 14.46 10.03
N TYR A 109 -6.82 14.23 9.08
CA TYR A 109 -7.29 15.24 8.14
C TYR A 109 -8.32 16.16 8.80
N ILE A 110 -8.13 17.46 8.62
CA ILE A 110 -9.04 18.52 9.09
C ILE A 110 -10.12 18.72 8.01
N GLN A 111 -11.37 18.40 8.34
CA GLN A 111 -12.46 18.43 7.37
C GLN A 111 -13.10 19.81 7.21
N GLY A 112 -13.38 20.18 5.95
CA GLY A 112 -14.12 21.39 5.59
C GLY A 112 -13.23 22.62 5.41
N GLU A 113 -13.88 23.78 5.34
CA GLU A 113 -13.24 25.08 5.16
C GLU A 113 -12.94 25.72 6.53
N GLY A 114 -11.77 26.34 6.64
CA GLY A 114 -11.32 26.97 7.90
C GLY A 114 -11.10 25.99 9.06
N HIS A 115 -10.29 26.36 10.04
CA HIS A 115 -10.19 25.63 11.32
C HIS A 115 -9.69 26.57 12.41
N ASN A 116 -10.02 26.23 13.66
CA ASN A 116 -9.59 26.93 14.87
C ASN A 116 -8.52 26.14 15.65
N LEU A 117 -8.01 25.03 15.10
CA LEU A 117 -7.08 24.17 15.84
C LEU A 117 -5.72 24.83 15.95
N GLN A 118 -5.18 24.79 17.16
CA GLN A 118 -3.85 25.22 17.53
C GLN A 118 -3.08 24.03 18.11
N GLU A 119 -1.80 24.22 18.36
CA GLU A 119 -1.04 23.26 19.14
C GLU A 119 -1.71 23.09 20.52
N HIS A 120 -1.67 21.87 21.05
CA HIS A 120 -2.32 21.46 22.30
C HIS A 120 -3.85 21.48 22.31
N SER A 121 -4.51 21.87 21.22
CA SER A 121 -5.97 21.72 21.12
C SER A 121 -6.39 20.26 21.25
N VAL A 122 -7.43 20.02 22.03
CA VAL A 122 -8.00 18.72 22.30
C VAL A 122 -9.06 18.39 21.25
N VAL A 123 -8.92 17.23 20.62
CA VAL A 123 -9.73 16.86 19.45
C VAL A 123 -10.26 15.43 19.51
N LEU A 124 -11.40 15.20 18.84
CA LEU A 124 -12.00 13.88 18.71
C LEU A 124 -11.65 13.32 17.34
N ILE A 125 -11.05 12.13 17.32
CA ILE A 125 -10.63 11.46 16.10
C ILE A 125 -11.57 10.32 15.78
N ARG A 126 -11.93 10.21 14.50
CA ARG A 126 -12.65 9.07 13.94
C ARG A 126 -11.86 8.40 12.83
N GLY A 127 -12.23 7.16 12.52
CA GLY A 127 -11.70 6.45 11.36
C GLY A 127 -12.09 7.14 10.05
N GLY A 128 -11.18 7.08 9.07
CA GLY A 128 -11.44 7.55 7.72
C GLY A 128 -10.18 8.04 7.02
N ARG A 129 -9.72 7.29 6.02
CA ARG A 129 -8.56 7.68 5.21
C ARG A 129 -8.86 8.90 4.34
N ALA A 130 -7.88 9.79 4.21
CA ALA A 130 -7.85 10.79 3.14
C ALA A 130 -7.22 10.14 1.90
N GLN A 131 -8.01 9.92 0.85
CA GLN A 131 -7.55 9.14 -0.32
C GLN A 131 -6.37 9.79 -1.04
N ASP A 132 -6.32 11.12 -1.02
CA ASP A 132 -5.31 11.93 -1.69
C ASP A 132 -3.97 11.98 -0.96
N LEU A 133 -3.96 11.76 0.35
CA LEU A 133 -2.77 11.93 1.18
C LEU A 133 -2.23 10.57 1.61
N PRO A 134 -0.97 10.24 1.29
CA PRO A 134 -0.32 9.08 1.90
C PRO A 134 -0.15 9.31 3.40
N GLY A 135 -0.27 8.25 4.21
CA GLY A 135 -0.10 8.32 5.68
C GLY A 135 -1.27 8.91 6.49
N VAL A 136 -2.16 9.71 5.88
CA VAL A 136 -3.29 10.32 6.60
C VAL A 136 -4.51 9.41 6.62
N GLY A 137 -4.54 8.53 7.63
CA GLY A 137 -5.55 7.47 7.79
C GLY A 137 -6.79 7.85 8.60
N TYR A 138 -6.82 9.02 9.21
CA TYR A 138 -7.85 9.43 10.18
C TYR A 138 -8.43 10.80 9.86
N LYS A 139 -9.57 11.12 10.46
CA LYS A 139 -10.24 12.41 10.32
C LYS A 139 -10.62 12.95 11.69
N ILE A 140 -10.53 14.26 11.84
CA ILE A 140 -11.02 14.95 13.03
C ILE A 140 -12.54 15.19 12.89
N VAL A 141 -13.28 15.00 13.98
CA VAL A 141 -14.72 15.27 14.08
C VAL A 141 -14.94 16.76 14.35
N ARG A 142 -15.69 17.45 13.47
CA ARG A 142 -16.06 18.86 13.66
C ARG A 142 -17.15 19.01 14.74
N GLY A 143 -17.11 20.11 15.46
CA GLY A 143 -18.11 20.44 16.49
C GLY A 143 -17.96 19.62 17.78
N ALA A 144 -16.78 19.06 18.04
CA ALA A 144 -16.50 18.23 19.20
C ALA A 144 -15.20 18.66 19.90
N MET A 145 -15.21 18.70 21.23
CA MET A 145 -14.14 19.27 22.06
C MET A 145 -13.76 20.68 21.58
N ASP A 146 -12.47 20.98 21.41
CA ASP A 146 -12.00 22.32 21.04
C ASP A 146 -12.20 22.62 19.55
N PHE A 147 -12.58 21.60 18.76
CA PHE A 147 -12.75 21.77 17.33
C PHE A 147 -14.15 22.28 16.96
N GLY A 148 -14.25 23.59 16.73
CA GLY A 148 -15.48 24.24 16.27
C GLY A 148 -16.00 23.70 14.93
N GLY A 149 -17.29 23.96 14.65
CA GLY A 149 -17.93 23.65 13.37
C GLY A 149 -17.44 24.53 12.21
N VAL A 150 -17.86 24.20 10.98
CA VAL A 150 -17.68 25.10 9.82
C VAL A 150 -18.68 26.25 9.92
N VAL A 151 -18.20 27.49 9.79
CA VAL A 151 -19.03 28.70 9.79
C VAL A 151 -19.83 28.80 8.48
N ASN A 152 -21.06 29.31 8.53
CA ASN A 152 -21.93 29.55 7.36
C ASN A 152 -22.21 28.34 6.46
N ARG A 153 -22.09 27.11 6.99
CA ARG A 153 -22.40 25.91 6.23
C ARG A 153 -23.92 25.69 6.14
N ALA A 154 -24.49 25.77 4.93
CA ALA A 154 -25.91 25.50 4.70
C ALA A 154 -26.22 24.01 4.50
N THR A 155 -25.35 23.26 3.80
CA THR A 155 -25.56 21.84 3.43
C THR A 155 -24.64 20.88 4.18
N ALA A 156 -25.10 19.65 4.40
CA ALA A 156 -24.38 18.61 5.17
C ALA A 156 -23.91 19.07 6.57
N ARG A 157 -24.72 19.91 7.21
CA ARG A 157 -24.41 20.59 8.49
C ARG A 157 -23.98 19.65 9.61
N SER A 158 -24.66 18.51 9.72
CA SER A 158 -24.40 17.48 10.74
C SER A 158 -22.97 16.91 10.66
N ARG A 159 -22.41 16.78 9.46
CA ARG A 159 -21.04 16.27 9.27
C ARG A 159 -19.97 17.28 9.72
N TYR A 160 -20.28 18.56 9.60
CA TYR A 160 -19.35 19.67 9.80
C TYR A 160 -19.62 20.45 11.10
N GLY A 161 -20.50 19.96 11.97
CA GLY A 161 -20.79 20.56 13.27
C GLY A 161 -21.45 21.94 13.20
N ALA A 162 -22.16 22.25 12.11
CA ALA A 162 -22.84 23.54 11.95
C ALA A 162 -24.28 23.48 12.50
N LYS A 163 -24.66 24.43 13.35
CA LYS A 163 -26.04 24.54 13.89
C LYS A 163 -27.03 24.98 12.80
N LYS A 164 -28.33 24.79 13.02
CA LYS A 164 -29.37 25.31 12.11
C LYS A 164 -29.40 26.83 12.25
N PRO A 165 -29.27 27.61 11.16
CA PRO A 165 -29.42 29.05 11.24
C PRO A 165 -30.85 29.36 11.71
N LYS A 166 -30.97 30.35 12.59
CA LYS A 166 -32.27 30.94 12.92
C LYS A 166 -32.71 31.72 11.67
N LYS A 167 -33.89 31.39 11.15
CA LYS A 167 -34.56 32.17 10.10
C LYS A 167 -35.42 33.22 10.76
#